data_AF-A0A7S3KH74-F1
#
_entry.id   AF-A0A7S3KH74-F1
#
_cell.length_a   1.000
_cell.length_b   1.000
_cell.length_c   1.000
_cell.angle_alpha   90.00
_cell.angle_beta   90.00
_cell.angle_gamma   90.00
#
_symmetry.space_group_name_H-M   'P 1'
#
loop_
_entity.id
_entity.type
_entity.pdbx_description
1 polymer ?
#
loop_
_entity_poly.entity_id
_entity_poly.type
_entity_poly.pdbx_seq_one_letter_code
_entity_poly.pdbx_strand_id
1 'polypeptide(L)'
;EDDKYQGIFFFVWSEKVTGSLTSYSVVTFYIVVVLGIGTVLRDVIKVGPEQIFIKDMPKPDSLMLICEGILISRLENNLEREEQLYFILIDIMRSPEIIKMI
;
A
#
# COMPACT_ATOMS: atom_id res chain seq x y z
N GLU A 1 -45.94 -32.03 -70.21
CA GLU A 1 -46.50 -30.88 -69.46
C GLU A 1 -45.50 -30.65 -68.34
N ASP A 2 -44.45 -29.87 -68.64
CA ASP A 2 -43.22 -29.78 -67.87
C ASP A 2 -43.01 -28.35 -67.38
N ASP A 3 -43.76 -27.97 -66.34
CA ASP A 3 -43.59 -26.67 -65.67
C ASP A 3 -42.44 -26.75 -64.66
N LYS A 4 -41.22 -26.54 -65.16
CA LYS A 4 -39.99 -26.50 -64.38
C LYS A 4 -39.89 -25.15 -63.64
N TYR A 5 -40.26 -25.13 -62.36
CA TYR A 5 -40.11 -23.96 -61.49
C TYR A 5 -38.67 -23.42 -61.51
N GLN A 6 -38.48 -22.19 -61.97
CA GLN A 6 -37.19 -21.49 -61.92
C GLN A 6 -37.06 -20.76 -60.58
N GLY A 7 -36.21 -21.29 -59.70
CA GLY A 7 -35.81 -20.63 -58.44
C GLY A 7 -34.64 -19.68 -58.62
N ILE A 8 -34.57 -18.64 -57.80
CA ILE A 8 -33.47 -17.67 -57.78
C ILE A 8 -32.38 -18.15 -56.80
N PHE A 9 -31.13 -18.21 -57.26
CA PHE A 9 -29.99 -18.61 -56.44
C PHE A 9 -29.30 -17.37 -55.86
N PHE A 10 -29.17 -17.33 -54.54
CA PHE A 10 -28.38 -16.32 -53.83
C PHE A 10 -27.12 -16.96 -53.23
N PHE A 11 -25.98 -16.35 -53.49
CA PHE A 11 -24.72 -16.67 -52.82
C PHE A 11 -24.49 -15.66 -51.71
N VAL A 12 -24.52 -16.13 -50.46
CA VAL A 12 -24.24 -15.31 -49.28
C VAL A 12 -22.94 -15.80 -48.67
N TRP A 13 -21.95 -14.91 -48.62
CA TRP A 13 -20.74 -15.11 -47.85
C TRP A 13 -20.93 -14.54 -46.46
N SER A 14 -20.97 -15.41 -45.47
CA SER A 14 -21.11 -15.03 -44.07
C SER A 14 -19.76 -15.22 -43.38
N GLU A 15 -19.15 -14.10 -42.97
CA GLU A 15 -17.95 -14.11 -42.15
C GLU A 15 -18.29 -14.06 -40.66
N LYS A 16 -17.46 -14.73 -39.86
CA LYS A 16 -17.61 -14.75 -38.41
C LYS A 16 -17.05 -13.45 -37.83
N VAL A 17 -17.92 -12.48 -37.58
CA VAL A 17 -17.56 -11.27 -36.83
C VAL A 17 -17.29 -11.64 -35.37
N THR A 18 -16.02 -11.56 -34.97
CA THR A 18 -15.60 -11.71 -33.58
C THR A 18 -15.40 -10.30 -33.00
N GLY A 19 -16.18 -9.94 -31.97
CA GLY A 19 -16.11 -8.62 -31.35
C GLY A 19 -14.74 -8.34 -30.75
N SER A 20 -13.97 -7.46 -31.38
CA SER A 20 -12.58 -7.14 -31.00
C SER A 20 -12.51 -6.03 -29.95
N LEU A 21 -13.07 -6.27 -28.76
CA LEU A 21 -12.91 -5.36 -27.61
C LEU A 21 -11.84 -5.84 -26.62
N THR A 22 -11.21 -6.99 -26.86
CA THR A 22 -10.32 -7.66 -25.89
C THR A 22 -8.86 -7.21 -25.96
N SER A 23 -8.42 -6.55 -27.04
CA SER A 23 -7.00 -6.21 -27.25
C SER A 23 -6.44 -5.24 -26.21
N TYR A 24 -7.23 -4.25 -25.77
CA TYR A 24 -6.82 -3.28 -24.76
C TYR A 24 -6.78 -3.86 -23.33
N SER A 25 -7.46 -4.99 -23.07
CA SER A 25 -7.56 -5.57 -21.73
C SER A 25 -6.21 -6.10 -21.22
N VAL A 26 -5.45 -6.78 -22.07
CA VAL A 26 -4.17 -7.39 -21.68
C VAL A 26 -3.10 -6.32 -21.42
N VAL A 27 -3.08 -5.27 -22.24
CA VAL A 27 -2.13 -4.17 -22.09
C VAL A 27 -2.41 -3.38 -20.81
N THR A 28 -3.67 -3.07 -20.53
CA THR A 28 -4.07 -2.39 -19.29
C THR A 28 -3.74 -3.24 -18.06
N PHE A 29 -3.98 -4.55 -18.12
CA PHE A 29 -3.59 -5.46 -17.03
C PHE A 29 -2.10 -5.41 -16.74
N TYR A 30 -1.26 -5.48 -17.78
CA TYR A 30 0.19 -5.37 -17.62
C TYR A 30 0.61 -4.04 -16.98
N ILE A 31 0.07 -2.92 -17.47
CA ILE A 31 0.36 -1.60 -16.93
C ILE A 31 -0.01 -1.52 -15.45
N VAL A 32 -1.20 -2.00 -15.06
CA VAL A 32 -1.65 -1.99 -13.67
C VAL A 32 -0.74 -2.82 -12.77
N VAL A 33 -0.37 -4.03 -13.20
CA VAL A 33 0.51 -4.91 -12.42
C VAL A 33 1.90 -4.30 -12.25
N VAL A 34 2.50 -3.84 -13.35
CA VAL A 34 3.86 -3.26 -13.32
C VAL A 34 3.90 -1.98 -12.49
N LEU A 35 2.91 -1.10 -12.66
CA LEU A 35 2.83 0.13 -11.86
C LEU A 35 2.55 -0.18 -10.39
N GLY A 36 1.64 -1.12 -10.09
CA GLY A 36 1.33 -1.50 -8.71
C GLY A 36 2.55 -2.07 -7.97
N ILE A 37 3.33 -2.93 -8.62
CA ILE A 37 4.59 -3.44 -8.03
C ILE A 37 5.60 -2.29 -7.92
N GLY A 38 5.70 -1.44 -8.94
CA GLY A 38 6.63 -0.32 -8.96
C GLY A 38 6.36 0.71 -7.86
N THR A 39 5.10 0.97 -7.50
CA THR A 39 4.75 1.87 -6.39
C THR A 39 5.11 1.28 -5.04
N VAL A 40 4.81 -0.01 -4.83
CA VAL A 40 5.18 -0.68 -3.57
C VAL A 40 6.70 -0.70 -3.39
N LEU A 41 7.45 -1.07 -4.43
CA LEU A 41 8.91 -1.04 -4.39
C LEU A 41 9.45 0.37 -4.14
N ARG A 42 8.85 1.38 -4.76
CA ARG A 42 9.22 2.79 -4.55
C ARG A 42 9.04 3.19 -3.09
N ASP A 43 7.94 2.79 -2.44
CA ASP A 43 7.64 3.17 -1.07
C ASP A 43 8.57 2.48 -0.06
N VAL A 44 9.02 1.25 -0.35
CA VAL A 44 10.01 0.55 0.48
C VAL A 44 11.40 1.20 0.38
N ILE A 45 11.81 1.61 -0.83
CA ILE A 45 13.13 2.22 -1.05
C ILE A 45 13.15 3.67 -0.56
N LYS A 46 12.05 4.41 -0.73
CA LYS A 46 11.92 5.76 -0.21
C LYS A 46 11.56 5.71 1.26
N VAL A 47 12.56 5.68 2.13
CA VAL A 47 12.34 6.11 3.52
C VAL A 47 11.97 7.59 3.46
N GLY A 48 10.71 7.90 3.75
CA GLY A 48 10.24 9.27 3.74
C GLY A 48 10.90 10.08 4.86
N PRO A 49 11.12 11.39 4.62
CA PRO A 49 11.79 12.27 5.58
C PRO A 49 11.05 12.35 6.92
N GLU A 50 9.76 12.04 6.94
CA GLU A 50 8.94 11.98 8.14
C GLU A 50 9.38 10.93 9.16
N GLN A 51 10.12 9.89 8.76
CA GLN A 51 10.59 8.85 9.69
C GLN A 51 12.06 9.02 10.11
N ILE A 52 12.76 10.00 9.54
CA ILE A 52 14.21 10.19 9.77
C ILE A 52 14.52 10.35 11.26
N PHE A 53 13.73 11.15 11.98
CA PHE A 53 13.99 11.44 13.39
C PHE A 53 13.92 10.20 14.30
N ILE A 54 13.16 9.17 13.90
CA ILE A 54 13.06 7.90 14.63
C ILE A 54 14.14 6.92 14.13
N LYS A 55 14.31 6.79 12.81
CA LYS A 55 15.20 5.81 12.20
C LYS A 55 16.69 6.14 12.40
N ASP A 56 17.04 7.42 12.40
CA ASP A 56 18.44 7.87 12.46
C ASP A 56 18.84 8.32 13.88
N MET A 57 18.09 7.89 14.91
CA MET A 57 18.39 8.23 16.30
C MET A 57 19.71 7.59 16.77
N PRO A 58 20.68 8.36 17.29
CA PRO A 58 21.99 7.83 17.65
C PRO A 58 21.98 6.97 18.93
N LYS A 59 21.05 7.21 19.86
CA LYS A 59 20.94 6.52 21.16
C LYS A 59 19.48 6.20 21.52
N PRO A 60 18.92 5.10 21.00
CA PRO A 60 17.53 4.73 21.26
C PRO A 60 17.29 4.20 22.69
N ASP A 61 18.35 3.87 23.43
CA ASP A 61 18.27 3.22 24.75
C ASP A 61 17.42 3.99 25.77
N SER A 62 17.53 5.32 25.77
CA SER A 62 16.76 6.18 26.69
C SER A 62 15.26 6.11 26.41
N LEU A 63 14.85 6.07 25.14
CA LEU A 63 13.45 5.94 24.74
C LEU A 63 12.95 4.53 25.03
N MET A 64 13.80 3.52 24.83
CA MET A 64 13.51 2.13 25.18
C MET A 64 13.27 1.96 26.69
N LEU A 65 14.06 2.62 27.53
CA LEU A 65 13.89 2.66 28.99
C LEU A 65 12.54 3.25 29.42
N ILE A 66 12.05 4.28 28.72
CA ILE A 66 10.71 4.85 28.98
C ILE A 66 9.62 3.83 28.61
N CYS A 67 9.73 3.20 27.45
CA CYS A 67 8.81 2.14 27.01
C CYS A 67 8.79 0.95 27.97
N GLU A 68 9.96 0.51 28.45
CA GLU A 68 10.08 -0.51 29.49
C GLU A 68 9.47 -0.07 30.81
N GLY A 69 9.69 1.18 31.22
CA GLY A 69 9.07 1.76 32.42
C GLY A 69 7.53 1.76 32.35
N ILE A 70 6.95 2.05 31.19
CA ILE A 70 5.51 1.95 30.95
C ILE A 70 5.06 0.50 31.11
N LEU A 71 5.80 -0.45 30.52
CA LEU A 71 5.49 -1.87 30.60
C LEU A 71 5.53 -2.40 32.04
N ILE A 72 6.55 -2.01 32.82
CA ILE A 72 6.68 -2.35 34.25
C ILE A 72 5.51 -1.76 35.04
N SER A 73 5.18 -0.49 34.82
CA SER A 73 4.07 0.18 35.53
C SER A 73 2.73 -0.51 35.26
N ARG A 74 2.53 -1.01 34.04
CA ARG A 74 1.36 -1.82 33.68
C ARG A 74 1.34 -3.17 34.39
N LEU A 75 2.49 -3.85 34.53
CA LEU A 75 2.59 -5.11 35.28
C LEU A 75 2.30 -4.93 36.77
N GLU A 76 2.70 -3.79 37.34
CA GLU A 76 2.43 -3.41 38.72
C GLU A 76 1.00 -2.87 38.95
N ASN A 77 0.21 -2.73 37.88
CA ASN A 77 -1.11 -2.04 37.88
C ASN A 77 -1.05 -0.62 38.46
N ASN A 78 0.08 0.07 38.33
CA ASN A 78 0.25 1.45 38.75
C ASN A 78 -0.12 2.40 37.61
N LEU A 79 -1.43 2.66 37.49
CA LEU A 79 -2.02 3.47 36.43
C LEU A 79 -1.53 4.92 36.42
N GLU A 80 -1.30 5.51 37.60
CA GLU A 80 -0.82 6.90 37.70
C GLU A 80 0.59 7.05 37.11
N ARG A 81 1.48 6.09 37.42
CA ARG A 81 2.84 6.08 36.87
C ARG A 81 2.85 5.78 35.38
N GLU A 82 2.00 4.86 34.94
CA GLU A 82 1.81 4.56 33.51
C GLU A 82 1.40 5.81 32.73
N GLU A 83 0.41 6.55 33.23
CA GLU A 83 -0.09 7.79 32.61
C GLU A 83 1.02 8.85 32.51
N GLN A 84 1.76 9.08 33.59
CA GLN A 84 2.86 10.05 33.61
C GLN A 84 3.94 9.72 32.58
N LEU A 85 4.38 8.46 32.52
CA LEU A 85 5.39 8.02 31.56
C LEU A 85 4.89 8.09 30.11
N TYR A 86 3.60 7.83 29.89
CA TYR A 86 2.98 7.93 28.57
C TYR A 86 2.91 9.38 28.07
N PHE A 87 2.61 10.35 28.94
CA PHE A 87 2.65 11.77 28.57
C PHE A 87 4.07 12.23 28.22
N ILE A 88 5.08 11.81 29.00
CA ILE A 88 6.49 12.08 28.69
C ILE A 88 6.86 11.53 27.31
N LEU A 89 6.44 10.30 27.00
CA LEU A 89 6.67 9.70 25.68
C LEU A 89 6.03 10.53 24.56
N ILE A 90 4.79 10.99 24.74
CA ILE A 90 4.10 11.84 23.75
C ILE A 90 4.85 13.16 23.53
N ASP A 91 5.30 13.81 24.61
CA ASP A 91 5.99 15.09 24.52
C ASP A 91 7.33 14.95 23.78
N ILE A 92 8.07 13.87 24.02
CA ILE A 92 9.30 13.55 23.26
C ILE A 92 8.97 13.34 21.78
N MET A 93 7.91 12.60 21.46
CA MET A 93 7.51 12.33 20.07
C MET A 93 6.99 13.58 19.34
N ARG A 94 6.51 14.60 20.06
CA ARG A 94 6.06 15.88 19.50
C ARG A 94 7.21 16.82 19.18
N SER A 95 8.35 16.71 19.88
CA SER A 95 9.50 17.61 19.70
C SER A 95 10.76 16.84 19.29
N PRO A 96 11.09 16.82 17.98
CA PRO A 96 12.26 16.08 17.48
C PRO A 96 13.60 16.69 17.94
N GLU A 97 13.61 17.91 18.47
CA GLU A 97 14.81 18.52 19.05
C GLU A 97 15.25 17.83 20.34
N ILE A 98 14.29 17.35 21.15
CA ILE A 98 14.56 16.64 22.40
C ILE A 98 15.25 15.31 22.09
N ILE A 99 14.86 14.64 21.02
CA ILE A 99 15.46 13.39 20.54
C ILE A 99 16.95 13.58 20.19
N LYS A 100 17.36 14.76 19.73
CA LYS A 100 18.76 15.06 19.40
C LYS A 100 19.62 15.35 20.64
N MET A 101 19.00 15.76 21.74
CA MET A 101 19.69 16.11 22.98
C MET A 101 19.97 14.91 23.89
N ILE A 102 19.27 13.80 23.66
CA ILE A 102 19.42 12.52 24.38
C ILE A 102 20.45 11.63 23.65
#